data_AF-A0A2N8PFZ6-F1
#
_entry.id   AF-A0A2N8PFZ6-F1
#
_cell.length_a   1.000
_cell.length_b   1.000
_cell.length_c   1.000
_cell.angle_alpha   90.00
_cell.angle_beta   90.00
_cell.angle_gamma   90.00
#
_symmetry.space_group_name_H-M   'P 1'
#
loop_
_entity.id
_entity.type
_entity.pdbx_description
1 polymer ?
#
loop_
_entity_poly.entity_id
_entity_poly.type
_entity_poly.pdbx_seq_one_letter_code
_entity_poly.pdbx_strand_id
1 'polypeptide(L)' 'MTPGDLVRERREELRWSQARLANEAGTAQSVISRIESGRLNPTVDMLARLATAMHAELTLGILPRYY' A
#
# COMPACT_ATOMS: atom_id res chain seq x y z
N MET A 1 -6.51 10.64 -3.63
CA MET A 1 -6.21 9.33 -3.04
C MET A 1 -5.10 8.70 -3.86
N THR A 2 -3.90 8.69 -3.30
CA THR A 2 -2.72 8.03 -3.86
C THR A 2 -2.69 6.58 -3.41
N PRO A 3 -1.88 5.71 -4.04
CA PRO A 3 -1.64 4.37 -3.51
C PRO A 3 -1.12 4.38 -2.06
N GLY A 4 -0.35 5.41 -1.68
CA GLY A 4 0.12 5.60 -0.31
C GLY A 4 -1.01 5.89 0.69
N ASP A 5 -2.02 6.65 0.27
CA ASP A 5 -3.20 6.93 1.10
C ASP A 5 -3.99 5.64 1.39
N LEU A 6 -4.19 4.81 0.36
CA LEU A 6 -4.86 3.51 0.48
C LEU A 6 -4.12 2.56 1.42
N VAL A 7 -2.78 2.54 1.33
CA VAL A 7 -1.94 1.73 2.23
C VAL A 7 -2.07 2.21 3.67
N ARG A 8 -2.03 3.53 3.91
CA ARG A 8 -2.20 4.11 5.25
C ARG A 8 -3.58 3.78 5.83
N GLU A 9 -4.63 4.01 5.06
CA GLU A 9 -6.02 3.78 5.46
C GLU A 9 -6.22 2.34 5.91
N ARG A 10 -5.83 1.37 5.07
CA ARG A 10 -5.95 -0.05 5.39
C ARG A 10 -5.12 -0.44 6.62
N ARG A 11 -3.91 0.10 6.76
CA ARG A 11 -3.07 -0.13 7.94
C ARG A 11 -3.75 0.36 9.23
N GLU A 12 -4.41 1.51 9.17
CA GLU A 12 -5.08 2.12 10.32
C GLU A 12 -6.36 1.40 10.71
N GLU A 13 -7.13 0.88 9.74
CA GLU A 13 -8.27 -0.03 9.99
C GLU A 13 -7.84 -1.28 10.78
N LEU A 14 -6.68 -1.85 10.43
CA LEU A 14 -6.07 -2.98 11.13
C LEU A 14 -5.45 -2.60 12.49
N ARG A 15 -5.39 -1.30 12.82
CA ARG A 15 -4.69 -0.74 14.00
C ARG A 15 -3.21 -1.09 14.02
N TRP A 16 -2.58 -1.15 12.86
CA TRP A 16 -1.16 -1.48 12.74
C TRP A 16 -0.27 -0.23 12.75
N SER A 17 0.93 -0.35 13.31
CA SER A 17 1.99 0.64 13.13
C SER A 17 2.66 0.46 11.76
N GLN A 18 3.35 1.50 11.27
CA GLN A 18 4.15 1.37 10.04
C GLN A 18 5.25 0.31 10.16
N ALA A 19 5.81 0.13 11.36
CA ALA A 19 6.80 -0.90 11.65
C ALA A 19 6.20 -2.31 11.56
N ARG A 20 4.96 -2.49 12.03
CA ARG A 20 4.25 -3.76 11.90
C ARG A 20 4.00 -4.10 10.43
N LEU A 21 3.43 -3.17 9.66
CA LEU A 21 3.22 -3.39 8.22
C LEU A 21 4.54 -3.71 7.50
N ALA A 22 5.63 -3.02 7.84
CA ALA A 22 6.93 -3.28 7.26
C ALA A 22 7.41 -4.71 7.54
N ASN A 23 7.23 -5.19 8.77
CA ASN A 23 7.60 -6.54 9.17
C ASN A 23 6.78 -7.60 8.39
N GLU A 24 5.46 -7.46 8.38
CA GLU A 24 4.56 -8.38 7.66
C GLU A 24 4.82 -8.38 6.15
N ALA A 25 5.18 -7.23 5.57
CA ALA A 25 5.50 -7.11 4.14
C ALA A 25 6.95 -7.47 3.79
N GLY A 26 7.81 -7.78 4.77
CA GLY A 26 9.24 -8.05 4.55
C GLY A 26 9.99 -6.86 3.93
N THR A 27 9.79 -5.67 4.48
CA THR A 27 10.45 -4.42 4.06
C THR A 27 10.85 -3.56 5.27
N ALA A 28 11.48 -2.41 5.03
CA ALA A 28 11.86 -1.47 6.09
C ALA A 28 10.72 -0.50 6.42
N GLN A 29 10.59 -0.10 7.70
CA GLN A 29 9.59 0.91 8.11
C GLN A 29 9.77 2.25 7.39
N SER A 30 11.01 2.62 7.04
CA SER A 30 11.31 3.83 6.25
C SER A 30 10.77 3.75 4.81
N VAL A 31 10.57 2.55 4.26
CA VAL A 31 9.90 2.36 2.96
C VAL A 31 8.42 2.65 3.11
N ILE A 32 7.75 2.07 4.12
CA ILE A 32 6.33 2.34 4.41
C ILE A 32 6.10 3.84 4.66
N SER A 33 6.94 4.47 5.49
CA SER A 33 6.85 5.89 5.79
C SER A 33 6.95 6.77 4.53
N ARG A 34 7.86 6.43 3.60
CA ARG A 34 7.99 7.17 2.33
C ARG A 34 6.81 6.93 1.39
N ILE A 35 6.24 5.73 1.36
CA ILE A 35 5.03 5.42 0.59
C ILE A 35 3.84 6.23 1.11
N GLU A 36 3.56 6.16 2.41
CA GLU A 36 2.42 6.86 3.03
C GLU A 36 2.56 8.39 3.04
N SER A 37 3.78 8.91 2.87
CA SER A 37 4.03 10.36 2.74
C SER A 37 4.15 10.83 1.28
N GLY A 38 3.98 9.93 0.31
CA GLY A 38 4.11 10.25 -1.12
C GLY A 38 5.54 10.54 -1.58
N ARG A 39 6.55 10.28 -0.75
CA ARG A 39 7.98 10.46 -1.08
C ARG A 39 8.58 9.27 -1.84
N LEU A 40 7.84 8.17 -1.94
CA LEU A 40 8.21 7.01 -2.74
C LEU A 40 6.97 6.54 -3.51
N ASN A 41 7.11 6.45 -4.83
CA ASN A 41 6.10 5.82 -5.69
C ASN A 41 6.33 4.30 -5.68
N PRO A 42 5.45 3.50 -5.05
CA PRO A 42 5.59 2.05 -5.04
C PRO A 42 5.31 1.46 -6.42
N THR A 43 6.00 0.37 -6.74
CA THR A 43 5.67 -0.44 -7.92
C THR A 43 4.37 -1.22 -7.68
N VAL A 44 3.75 -1.73 -8.75
CA VAL A 44 2.59 -2.62 -8.64
C VAL A 44 2.90 -3.87 -7.81
N ASP A 45 4.09 -4.45 -7.98
CA ASP A 45 4.55 -5.59 -7.18
C ASP A 45 4.62 -5.27 -5.67
N MET A 46 5.16 -4.08 -5.34
CA MET A 46 5.20 -3.63 -3.96
C MET A 46 3.80 -3.41 -3.39
N LEU A 47 2.88 -2.83 -4.17
CA LEU A 47 1.49 -2.68 -3.77
C LEU A 47 0.80 -4.03 -3.54
N ALA A 48 1.06 -5.02 -4.39
CA ALA A 48 0.52 -6.37 -4.24
C ALA A 48 1.02 -7.02 -2.94
N ARG A 49 2.34 -6.94 -2.66
CA ARG A 49 2.94 -7.44 -1.40
C ARG A 49 2.33 -6.78 -0.16
N LEU A 50 2.15 -5.46 -0.20
CA LEU A 50 1.53 -4.71 0.90
C LEU A 50 0.07 -5.12 1.09
N ALA A 51 -0.69 -5.28 0.02
CA ALA A 51 -2.07 -5.75 0.08
C ALA A 51 -2.14 -7.15 0.72
N THR A 52 -1.32 -8.10 0.27
CA THR A 52 -1.25 -9.45 0.86
C THR A 52 -0.91 -9.40 2.35
N ALA A 53 0.09 -8.61 2.73
CA ALA A 53 0.48 -8.43 4.13
C ALA A 53 -0.67 -7.88 5.00
N MET A 54 -1.54 -7.05 4.44
CA MET A 54 -2.70 -6.45 5.14
C MET A 54 -4.01 -7.23 4.94
N HIS A 55 -3.93 -8.48 4.50
CA HIS A 55 -5.10 -9.33 4.22
C HIS A 55 -6.11 -8.64 3.27
N ALA A 56 -5.59 -8.00 2.22
CA ALA A 56 -6.35 -7.28 1.21
C ALA A 56 -5.97 -7.76 -0.20
N GLU A 57 -6.81 -7.43 -1.17
CA GLU A 57 -6.58 -7.74 -2.59
C GLU A 57 -6.29 -6.43 -3.36
N LEU A 58 -5.31 -6.47 -4.27
CA LEU A 58 -5.00 -5.34 -5.14
C LEU A 58 -5.78 -5.49 -6.46
N THR A 59 -6.72 -4.59 -6.69
CA THR A 59 -7.45 -4.49 -7.97
C THR A 59 -6.97 -3.27 -8.76
N LEU A 60 -6.60 -3.48 -10.03
CA LEU A 60 -6.27 -2.40 -10.96
C LEU A 60 -7.34 -2.34 -12.06
N GLY A 61 -7.89 -1.15 -12.27
CA GLY A 61 -8.93 -0.91 -13.26
C GLY A 61 -8.52 0.14 -14.28
N ILE A 62 -8.67 -0.19 -15.56
CA ILE A 62 -8.74 0.78 -16.65
C ILE A 62 -10.05 0.50 -17.37
N LEU A 63 -10.90 1.53 -17.45
CA LEU A 63 -12.27 1.39 -17.97
C LEU A 63 -12.39 2.00 -19.38
N PRO A 64 -13.41 1.58 -20.16
CA PRO A 64 -13.55 1.94 -21.56
C PRO A 64 -13.74 3.44 -21.77
N ARG A 65 -13.23 3.90 -22.91
CA ARG A 65 -13.70 5.13 -23.52
C ARG A 65 -14.77 4.75 -24.54
N TYR A 66 -16.03 5.02 -24.19
CA TYR A 66 -17.10 5.04 -25.18
C TYR A 66 -16.90 6.31 -26.03
N TYR A 67 -16.89 6.12 -27.36
CA TYR A 67 -16.94 7.22 -28.33
C TYR A 67 -18.38 7.63 -28.56
#